data_AF-A0A5D5AKM8-F1
#
_entry.id   AF-A0A5D5AKM8-F1
#
_cell.length_a   1.000
_cell.length_b   1.000
_cell.length_c   1.000
_cell.angle_alpha   90.00
_cell.angle_beta   90.00
_cell.angle_gamma   90.00
#
_symmetry.space_group_name_H-M   'P 1'
#
loop_
_entity.id
_entity.type
_entity.pdbx_description
1 polymer ?
#
loop_
_entity_poly.entity_id
_entity_poly.type
_entity_poly.pdbx_seq_one_letter_code
_entity_poly.pdbx_strand_id
1 'polypeptide(L)' 'MSSSETPGNGSDDELAEPVCDRCGEPIPAERVTHLSSEPCPELADRYAAVTRTYCPDCIAAIGMLEFTPEARPNADSE' A
#
# COMPACT_ATOMS: atom_id res chain seq x y z
N MET A 1 -9.05 14.73 -45.31
CA MET A 1 -10.20 14.27 -44.52
C MET A 1 -9.65 13.64 -43.26
N SER A 2 -9.89 14.30 -42.13
CA SER A 2 -9.36 13.97 -40.82
C SER A 2 -10.32 12.98 -40.18
N SER A 3 -9.86 11.78 -39.86
CA SER A 3 -10.64 10.82 -39.07
C SER A 3 -10.16 10.92 -37.64
N SER A 4 -10.99 11.57 -36.81
CA SER A 4 -10.79 11.70 -35.37
C SER A 4 -10.91 10.33 -34.72
N GLU A 5 -9.82 9.83 -34.14
CA GLU A 5 -9.87 8.67 -33.26
C GLU A 5 -10.36 9.12 -31.89
N THR A 6 -11.51 8.58 -31.50
CA THR A 6 -12.17 8.81 -30.22
C THR A 6 -11.32 8.18 -29.12
N PRO A 7 -10.95 8.89 -28.03
CA PRO A 7 -10.38 8.22 -26.88
C PRO A 7 -11.49 7.40 -26.23
N GLY A 8 -11.34 6.08 -26.27
CA GLY A 8 -12.17 5.14 -25.53
C GLY A 8 -12.06 5.46 -24.05
N ASN A 9 -13.11 6.07 -23.53
CA ASN A 9 -13.39 6.20 -22.10
C ASN A 9 -13.75 4.81 -21.56
N GLY A 10 -12.71 3.99 -21.38
CA GLY A 10 -12.81 2.63 -20.84
C GLY A 10 -12.70 2.67 -19.33
N SER A 11 -13.87 2.73 -18.69
CA SER A 11 -14.19 2.24 -17.35
C SER A 11 -13.11 2.37 -16.27
N ASP A 12 -13.30 3.36 -15.40
CA ASP A 12 -13.03 3.23 -13.97
C ASP A 12 -13.82 1.98 -13.51
N ASP A 13 -13.21 0.81 -13.66
CA ASP A 13 -13.49 -0.31 -12.78
C ASP A 13 -13.35 0.31 -11.39
N GLU A 14 -14.44 0.35 -10.61
CA GLU A 14 -14.35 0.64 -9.17
C GLU A 14 -13.45 -0.47 -8.60
N LEU A 15 -12.14 -0.28 -8.74
CA LEU A 15 -11.10 -1.17 -8.29
C LEU A 15 -11.31 -1.18 -6.78
N ALA A 16 -11.92 -2.27 -6.30
CA ALA A 16 -12.20 -2.45 -4.89
C ALA A 16 -10.98 -2.02 -4.10
N GLU A 17 -11.19 -1.13 -3.12
CA GLU A 17 -10.09 -0.51 -2.39
C GLU A 17 -9.15 -1.62 -1.88
N PRO A 18 -7.85 -1.53 -2.16
CA PRO A 18 -6.90 -2.56 -1.78
C PRO A 18 -6.92 -2.74 -0.26
N VAL A 19 -7.01 -3.98 0.21
CA VAL A 19 -7.10 -4.31 1.64
C VAL A 19 -5.71 -4.60 2.21
N CYS A 20 -5.45 -4.11 3.42
CA CYS A 20 -4.22 -4.39 4.14
C CYS A 20 -4.15 -5.87 4.57
N ASP A 21 -3.11 -6.59 4.15
CA ASP A 21 -2.91 -8.01 4.50
C ASP A 21 -2.65 -8.24 6.00
N ARG A 22 -2.40 -7.18 6.77
CA ARG A 22 -2.11 -7.26 8.21
C ARG A 22 -3.32 -6.97 9.08
N CYS A 23 -3.99 -5.84 8.86
CA CYS A 23 -5.11 -5.42 9.70
C CYS A 23 -6.48 -5.68 9.07
N GLY A 24 -6.55 -6.02 7.78
CA GLY A 24 -7.81 -6.26 7.07
C GLY A 24 -8.60 -5.01 6.72
N GLU A 25 -8.04 -3.82 6.98
CA GLU A 25 -8.69 -2.54 6.67
C GLU A 25 -8.43 -2.13 5.21
N PRO A 26 -9.42 -1.48 4.55
CA PRO A 26 -9.22 -0.92 3.22
C PRO A 26 -8.18 0.21 3.25
N ILE A 27 -7.44 0.34 2.14
CA ILE A 27 -6.38 1.32 1.96
C ILE A 27 -6.73 2.17 0.73
N PRO A 28 -6.71 3.51 0.85
CA PRO A 28 -6.76 4.37 -0.33
C PRO A 28 -5.63 4.00 -1.30
N ALA A 29 -5.94 3.84 -2.59
CA ALA A 29 -4.99 3.33 -3.58
C ALA A 29 -3.68 4.15 -3.62
N GLU A 30 -3.74 5.45 -3.33
CA GLU A 30 -2.58 6.34 -3.28
C GLU A 30 -1.67 6.17 -2.05
N ARG A 31 -2.11 5.41 -1.04
CA ARG A 31 -1.39 5.18 0.23
C ARG A 31 -0.90 3.74 0.39
N VAL A 32 -1.05 2.92 -0.64
CA VAL A 32 -0.66 1.52 -0.61
C VAL A 32 0.86 1.37 -0.61
N THR A 33 1.37 0.52 0.28
CA THR A 33 2.75 0.04 0.22
C THR A 33 2.77 -1.46 -0.07
N HIS A 34 3.50 -1.87 -1.11
CA HIS A 34 3.77 -3.28 -1.39
C HIS A 34 5.15 -3.67 -0.85
N LEU A 35 5.18 -4.71 -0.02
CA LEU A 35 6.41 -5.29 0.51
C LEU A 35 6.60 -6.69 -0.06
N SER A 36 7.65 -6.85 -0.86
CA SER A 36 8.11 -8.14 -1.39
C SER A 36 9.36 -8.60 -0.64
N SER A 37 9.42 -9.87 -0.31
CA SER A 37 10.57 -10.48 0.34
C SER A 37 10.82 -11.87 -0.22
N GLU A 38 12.07 -12.13 -0.58
CA GLU A 38 12.57 -13.43 -1.01
C GLU A 38 13.63 -13.90 0.00
N PRO A 39 13.52 -15.14 0.51
CA PRO A 39 14.54 -15.70 1.39
C PRO A 39 15.83 -15.98 0.63
N CYS A 40 16.97 -15.78 1.28
CA CYS A 40 18.24 -16.30 0.76
C CYS A 40 18.24 -17.84 0.77
N PRO A 41 19.13 -18.50 0.01
CA PRO A 41 19.14 -19.96 -0.10
C PRO A 41 19.21 -20.69 1.25
N GLU A 42 19.94 -20.15 2.23
CA GLU A 42 20.08 -20.73 3.58
C GLU A 42 18.78 -20.68 4.41
N LEU A 43 17.80 -19.90 3.95
CA LEU A 43 16.49 -19.70 4.57
C LEU A 43 15.34 -20.27 3.74
N ALA A 44 15.60 -20.78 2.54
CA ALA A 44 14.57 -21.23 1.59
C ALA A 44 13.70 -22.38 2.10
N ASP A 45 14.26 -23.25 2.96
CA ASP A 45 13.50 -24.36 3.58
C ASP A 45 12.64 -23.91 4.76
N ARG A 46 12.82 -22.67 5.23
CA ARG A 46 12.14 -22.12 6.43
C ARG A 46 11.11 -21.06 6.13
N TYR A 47 11.33 -20.27 5.08
CA TYR A 47 10.46 -19.16 4.72
C TYR A 47 10.09 -19.24 3.24
N ALA A 48 8.85 -18.87 2.93
CA ALA A 48 8.40 -18.71 1.56
C ALA A 48 8.60 -17.26 1.10
N ALA A 49 8.83 -17.06 -0.20
CA ALA A 49 8.75 -15.74 -0.81
C ALA A 49 7.32 -15.19 -0.69
N VAL A 50 7.18 -13.89 -0.43
CA VAL A 50 5.88 -13.23 -0.29
C VAL A 50 5.91 -11.85 -0.92
N THR A 51 4.75 -11.45 -1.45
CA THR A 51 4.42 -10.05 -1.72
C THR A 51 3.15 -9.74 -0.96
N ARG A 52 3.15 -8.67 -0.16
CA ARG A 52 2.00 -8.24 0.64
C ARG A 52 1.75 -6.75 0.52
N THR A 53 0.49 -6.38 0.69
CA THR A 53 -0.03 -5.03 0.70
C THR A 53 -0.23 -4.57 2.13
N TYR A 54 0.30 -3.40 2.49
CA TYR A 54 0.21 -2.83 3.82
C TYR A 54 -0.23 -1.36 3.78
N CYS A 55 -0.99 -0.96 4.80
CA CYS A 55 -1.25 0.45 5.08
C CYS A 55 -0.01 1.12 5.73
N PRO A 56 0.11 2.46 5.67
CA PRO A 56 1.26 3.18 6.24
C PRO A 56 1.49 2.89 7.73
N ASP A 57 0.42 2.80 8.53
CA ASP A 57 0.52 2.53 9.97
C ASP A 57 1.08 1.12 10.24
N CYS A 58 0.65 0.13 9.46
CA CYS A 58 1.17 -1.23 9.57
C CYS A 58 2.62 -1.34 9.11
N ILE A 59 3.03 -0.55 8.10
CA ILE A 59 4.43 -0.43 7.68
C ILE A 59 5.28 0.25 8.78
N ALA A 60 4.77 1.28 9.44
CA ALA A 60 5.44 1.89 10.57
C ALA A 60 5.58 0.90 11.74
N ALA A 61 4.55 0.10 12.01
CA ALA A 61 4.57 -0.91 13.07
C ALA A 61 5.60 -2.04 12.85
N ILE A 62 6.02 -2.30 11.60
CA ILE A 62 7.12 -3.23 11.30
C ILE A 62 8.49 -2.53 11.24
N GLY A 63 8.57 -1.23 11.53
CA GLY A 63 9.81 -0.46 11.60
C GLY A 63 10.33 0.04 10.25
N MET A 64 9.49 0.04 9.20
CA MET A 64 9.89 0.47 7.86
C MET A 64 9.55 1.95 7.57
N LEU A 65 8.80 2.60 8.47
CA LEU A 65 8.53 4.03 8.48
C LEU A 65 8.69 4.58 9.89
N GLU A 66 9.13 5.83 9.98
CA GLU A 66 9.27 6.57 11.24
C GLU A 66 8.24 7.70 11.32
N PHE A 67 7.74 7.99 12.53
CA PHE A 67 6.88 9.14 12.75
C PHE A 67 7.70 10.42 12.64
N THR A 68 7.24 11.38 11.84
CA THR A 68 7.82 12.71 11.84
C THR A 68 7.37 13.47 13.10
N PRO A 69 8.28 14.16 13.80
CA PRO A 69 7.94 14.88 15.04
C PRO A 69 6.93 16.03 14.82
N GLU A 70 6.72 16.45 13.58
CA GLU A 70 5.80 17.52 13.17
C GLU A 70 4.35 17.05 13.01
N ALA A 71 4.08 15.75 13.04
CA ALA A 71 2.74 15.18 12.94
C ALA A 71 2.00 15.11 14.28
N ARG A 72 2.39 15.92 15.27
CA ARG A 72 1.53 16.18 16.42
C ARG A 72 0.48 17.19 15.96
N PRO A 73 -0.80 16.83 15.78
CA PRO A 73 -1.82 17.87 15.86
C PRO A 73 -1.57 18.54 17.21
N ASN A 74 -1.57 19.87 17.25
CA ASN A 74 -1.57 20.58 18.50
C ASN A 74 -2.65 19.94 19.36
N ALA A 75 -2.25 19.19 20.38
CA ALA A 75 -3.14 18.69 21.40
C ALA A 75 -3.42 19.88 22.31
N ASP A 76 -4.17 20.84 21.78
CA ASP A 76 -4.67 22.01 22.48
C ASP A 76 -6.08 22.28 21.98
N SER A 77 -7.05 21.81 22.79
CA SER A 77 -8.47 22.19 22.97
C SER A 77 -9.17 20.90 23.42
N GLU A 78 -9.50 20.61 24.68
CA GLU A 78 -9.70 21.37 25.92
C GLU A 78 -9.36 20.49 27.14
#